data_AF-K3W5C2-F1
#
_entry.id   AF-K3W5C2-F1
#
_cell.length_a   1.000
_cell.length_b   1.000
_cell.length_c   1.000
_cell.angle_alpha   90.00
_cell.angle_beta   90.00
_cell.angle_gamma   90.00
#
_symmetry.space_group_name_H-M   'P 1'
#
loop_
_entity.id
_entity.type
_entity.pdbx_description
1 polymer ?
#
loop_
_entity_poly.entity_id
_entity_poly.type
_entity_poly.pdbx_seq_one_letter_code
_entity_poly.pdbx_strand_id
1 'polypeptide(L)'
;MSVYALLGLSSAFMALARMLAWCGSGLNAAKTLFNRMTSSLIHAPTSFFDANPSDRILTKYTSDITSVNFSIPILFGNFFVNLFSVGCSLVTAAAIIQWKGLFLLPVCALYLYIGAFSLDPAREIERLYQTAGLRRFNAINDNKLDTRNKIWFVKLAVSQWFALRIELIGTTLIKLAFEYMLKIFQSLELIIQSWAKVDGDGSIITDGVDVGKIELKTLREKLPIIPQNPVLFRGTVRDCLDPFNEYSDDALRDSIQSVGSSDRLSEEPHKLECAISEDGENFSVW
;
A
#
# COMPACT_ATOMS: atom_id res chain seq x y z
N MET A 1 -8.98 -20.64 7.32
CA MET A 1 -8.48 -21.10 6.00
C MET A 1 -9.59 -21.25 4.95
N SER A 2 -10.75 -21.82 5.29
CA SER A 2 -11.88 -21.99 4.35
C SER A 2 -12.38 -20.68 3.70
N VAL A 3 -12.47 -19.58 4.45
CA VAL A 3 -12.93 -18.27 3.92
C VAL A 3 -11.99 -17.71 2.86
N TYR A 4 -10.67 -17.73 3.12
CA TYR A 4 -9.67 -17.27 2.16
C TYR A 4 -9.64 -18.15 0.90
N ALA A 5 -9.79 -19.47 1.06
CA ALA A 5 -9.89 -20.39 -0.08
C ALA A 5 -11.12 -20.08 -0.95
N LEU A 6 -12.28 -19.81 -0.34
CA LEU A 6 -13.51 -19.48 -1.06
C LEU A 6 -13.40 -18.14 -1.82
N LEU A 7 -12.80 -17.12 -1.21
CA LEU A 7 -12.52 -15.85 -1.87
C LEU A 7 -11.53 -16.00 -3.04
N GLY A 8 -10.48 -16.80 -2.86
CA GLY A 8 -9.53 -17.12 -3.93
C GLY A 8 -10.24 -17.81 -5.10
N LEU A 9 -11.06 -18.82 -4.81
CA LEU A 9 -11.77 -19.61 -5.83
C LEU A 9 -12.83 -18.77 -6.55
N SER A 10 -13.55 -17.89 -5.84
CA SER A 10 -14.51 -16.96 -6.47
C SER A 10 -13.82 -15.94 -7.36
N SER A 11 -12.65 -15.43 -6.95
CA SER A 11 -11.86 -14.49 -7.76
C SER A 11 -11.34 -15.13 -9.05
N ALA A 12 -10.89 -16.38 -8.99
CA ALA A 12 -10.44 -17.16 -10.14
C ALA A 12 -11.61 -17.44 -11.10
N PHE A 13 -12.77 -17.83 -10.57
CA PHE A 13 -13.98 -18.05 -11.36
C PHE A 13 -14.43 -16.76 -12.06
N MET A 14 -14.47 -15.63 -11.33
CA MET A 14 -14.80 -14.32 -11.91
C MET A 14 -13.82 -13.92 -13.00
N ALA A 15 -12.51 -14.15 -12.82
CA ALA A 15 -11.51 -13.87 -13.84
C ALA A 15 -11.72 -14.70 -15.12
N LEU A 16 -12.08 -15.97 -14.98
CA LEU A 16 -12.37 -16.86 -16.10
C LEU A 16 -13.66 -16.44 -16.82
N ALA A 17 -14.76 -16.19 -16.08
CA ALA A 17 -16.02 -15.71 -16.65
C ALA A 17 -15.83 -14.39 -17.41
N ARG A 18 -15.04 -13.47 -16.84
CA ARG A 18 -14.65 -12.20 -17.46
C ARG A 18 -13.86 -12.41 -18.75
N MET A 19 -12.85 -13.29 -18.74
CA MET A 19 -12.05 -13.61 -19.93
C MET A 19 -12.92 -14.17 -21.06
N LEU A 20 -13.83 -15.10 -20.75
CA LEU A 20 -14.76 -15.65 -21.72
C LEU A 20 -15.73 -14.59 -22.28
N ALA A 21 -16.26 -13.71 -21.42
CA ALA A 21 -17.15 -12.64 -21.84
C ALA A 21 -16.47 -11.68 -22.83
N TRP A 22 -15.21 -11.33 -22.60
CA TRP A 22 -14.46 -10.43 -23.46
C TRP A 22 -14.04 -11.06 -24.78
N CYS A 23 -13.53 -12.30 -24.74
CA CYS A 23 -13.21 -13.05 -25.96
C CYS A 23 -14.47 -13.28 -26.81
N GLY A 24 -15.58 -13.67 -26.19
CA GLY A 24 -16.86 -13.86 -26.88
C GLY A 24 -17.38 -12.58 -27.52
N SER A 25 -17.38 -11.47 -26.78
CA SER A 25 -17.83 -10.17 -27.29
C SER A 25 -16.93 -9.65 -28.42
N GLY A 26 -15.61 -9.80 -28.30
CA GLY A 26 -14.64 -9.42 -29.33
C GLY A 26 -14.82 -10.20 -30.62
N LEU A 27 -14.98 -11.52 -30.53
CA LEU A 27 -15.24 -12.38 -31.69
C LEU A 27 -16.57 -12.05 -32.37
N ASN A 28 -17.62 -11.84 -31.58
CA ASN A 28 -18.93 -11.48 -32.13
C ASN A 28 -18.89 -10.11 -32.82
N ALA A 29 -18.20 -9.12 -32.24
CA ALA A 29 -18.02 -7.81 -32.85
C ALA A 29 -17.23 -7.89 -34.16
N ALA A 30 -16.12 -8.64 -34.18
CA ALA A 30 -15.32 -8.82 -35.38
C ALA A 30 -16.09 -9.51 -36.51
N LYS A 31 -16.81 -10.61 -36.21
CA LYS A 31 -17.69 -11.29 -37.18
C LYS A 31 -18.76 -10.36 -37.74
N THR A 32 -19.41 -9.59 -36.87
CA THR A 32 -20.47 -8.64 -37.27
C THR A 32 -19.91 -7.56 -38.19
N LEU A 33 -18.76 -6.99 -37.83
CA LEU A 33 -18.11 -5.93 -38.63
C LEU A 33 -17.65 -6.47 -39.99
N PHE A 34 -17.04 -7.66 -40.02
CA PHE A 34 -16.60 -8.30 -41.26
C PHE A 34 -17.77 -8.59 -42.20
N ASN A 35 -18.87 -9.18 -41.69
CA ASN A 35 -20.05 -9.49 -42.49
C ASN A 35 -20.71 -8.22 -43.05
N ARG A 36 -20.79 -7.15 -42.25
CA ARG A 36 -21.32 -5.85 -42.70
C ARG A 36 -20.42 -5.22 -43.76
N MET A 37 -19.09 -5.28 -43.59
CA MET A 37 -18.14 -4.73 -44.55
C MET A 37 -18.21 -5.47 -45.89
N THR A 38 -18.27 -6.81 -45.87
CA THR A 38 -18.40 -7.64 -47.07
C THR A 38 -19.75 -7.44 -47.75
N SER A 39 -20.84 -7.40 -46.99
CA SER A 39 -22.16 -7.09 -47.54
C SER A 39 -22.19 -5.71 -48.20
N SER A 40 -21.65 -4.68 -47.55
CA SER A 40 -21.58 -3.33 -48.12
C SER A 40 -20.68 -3.24 -49.34
N LEU A 41 -19.60 -4.02 -49.40
CA LEU A 41 -18.67 -4.02 -50.53
C LEU A 41 -19.30 -4.64 -51.79
N ILE A 42 -20.03 -5.75 -51.63
CA ILE A 42 -20.66 -6.47 -52.76
C ILE A 42 -21.78 -5.61 -53.40
N HIS A 43 -22.45 -4.77 -52.62
CA HIS A 43 -23.52 -3.88 -53.11
C HIS A 43 -23.01 -2.49 -53.52
N ALA A 44 -21.69 -2.25 -53.47
CA ALA A 44 -21.13 -0.96 -53.83
C ALA A 44 -21.23 -0.72 -55.36
N PRO A 45 -21.53 0.52 -55.80
CA PRO A 45 -21.55 0.85 -57.23
C PRO A 45 -20.15 0.70 -57.83
N THR A 46 -20.06 0.41 -59.13
CA THR A 46 -18.79 0.22 -59.84
C THR A 46 -17.84 1.41 -59.70
N SER A 47 -18.38 2.64 -59.68
CA SER A 47 -17.62 3.88 -59.41
C SER A 47 -16.81 3.86 -58.11
N PHE A 48 -17.25 3.12 -57.08
CA PHE A 48 -16.49 2.97 -55.85
C PHE A 48 -15.16 2.24 -56.07
N PHE A 49 -15.15 1.22 -56.93
CA PHE A 49 -13.96 0.44 -57.25
C PHE A 49 -12.98 1.21 -58.15
N ASP A 50 -13.49 2.09 -59.01
CA ASP A 50 -12.64 2.98 -59.83
C ASP A 50 -11.94 4.03 -58.96
N ALA A 51 -12.61 4.52 -57.91
CA ALA A 51 -12.06 5.52 -56.98
C ALA A 51 -11.16 4.92 -55.89
N ASN A 52 -11.21 3.60 -55.65
CA ASN A 52 -10.47 2.93 -54.58
C ASN A 52 -9.67 1.73 -55.12
N PRO A 53 -8.33 1.83 -55.20
CA PRO A 53 -7.52 0.71 -55.66
C PRO A 53 -7.67 -0.51 -54.75
N SER A 54 -7.53 -1.70 -55.33
CA SER A 54 -7.64 -3.00 -54.64
C SER A 54 -6.77 -3.08 -53.38
N ASP A 55 -5.57 -2.48 -53.41
CA ASP A 55 -4.64 -2.43 -52.27
C ASP A 55 -5.22 -1.73 -51.03
N ARG A 56 -6.04 -0.68 -51.21
CA ARG A 56 -6.67 0.03 -50.10
C ARG A 56 -7.76 -0.82 -49.45
N ILE A 57 -8.52 -1.55 -50.27
CA ILE A 57 -9.55 -2.49 -49.81
C ILE A 57 -8.88 -3.66 -49.08
N LEU A 58 -7.81 -4.22 -49.64
CA LEU A 58 -7.04 -5.29 -49.01
C LEU A 58 -6.43 -4.87 -47.67
N THR A 59 -5.90 -3.65 -47.58
CA THR A 59 -5.35 -3.11 -46.32
C THR A 59 -6.42 -3.04 -45.22
N LYS A 60 -7.65 -2.64 -45.54
CA LYS A 60 -8.79 -2.69 -44.58
C LYS A 60 -9.10 -4.11 -44.12
N TYR A 61 -9.17 -5.05 -45.05
CA TYR A 61 -9.43 -6.46 -44.75
C TYR A 61 -8.29 -7.17 -44.02
N THR A 62 -7.07 -6.63 -44.05
CA THR A 62 -5.90 -7.27 -43.45
C THR A 62 -5.48 -6.54 -42.17
N SER A 63 -5.13 -5.26 -42.26
CA SER A 63 -4.61 -4.47 -41.13
C SER A 63 -5.71 -4.03 -40.16
N ASP A 64 -6.84 -3.54 -40.68
CA ASP A 64 -7.88 -3.00 -39.80
C ASP A 64 -8.65 -4.13 -39.12
N ILE A 65 -8.95 -5.23 -39.83
CA ILE A 65 -9.61 -6.38 -39.20
C ILE A 65 -8.72 -7.08 -38.16
N THR A 66 -7.41 -7.16 -38.39
CA THR A 66 -6.49 -7.75 -37.41
C THR A 66 -6.41 -6.89 -36.15
N SER A 67 -6.45 -5.56 -36.32
CA SER A 67 -6.57 -4.62 -35.19
C SER A 67 -7.89 -4.79 -34.42
N VAL A 68 -9.01 -5.00 -35.12
CA VAL A 68 -10.32 -5.28 -34.48
C VAL A 68 -10.34 -6.64 -33.79
N ASN A 69 -9.68 -7.66 -34.36
CA ASN A 69 -9.64 -9.01 -33.81
C ASN A 69 -8.80 -9.10 -32.54
N PHE A 70 -7.66 -8.42 -32.50
CA PHE A 70 -6.67 -8.60 -31.44
C PHE A 70 -6.48 -7.36 -30.58
N SER A 71 -6.33 -6.18 -31.16
CA SER A 71 -5.99 -4.98 -30.39
C SER A 71 -7.16 -4.45 -29.58
N ILE A 72 -8.33 -4.26 -30.20
CA ILE A 72 -9.50 -3.68 -29.53
C ILE A 72 -9.94 -4.52 -28.32
N PRO A 73 -10.12 -5.86 -28.42
CA PRO A 73 -10.56 -6.67 -27.29
C PRO A 73 -9.56 -6.67 -26.14
N ILE A 74 -8.25 -6.71 -26.44
CA ILE A 74 -7.20 -6.67 -25.41
C ILE A 74 -7.21 -5.32 -24.69
N LEU A 75 -7.30 -4.21 -25.43
CA LEU A 75 -7.33 -2.87 -24.83
C LEU A 75 -8.59 -2.66 -23.98
N PHE A 76 -9.76 -3.08 -24.47
CA PHE A 76 -11.01 -3.02 -23.71
C PHE A 76 -10.95 -3.87 -22.44
N GLY A 77 -10.41 -5.10 -22.53
CA GLY A 77 -10.22 -5.96 -21.38
C GLY A 77 -9.36 -5.30 -20.31
N ASN A 78 -8.19 -4.80 -20.69
CA ASN A 78 -7.28 -4.10 -19.77
C ASN A 78 -7.93 -2.84 -19.16
N PHE A 79 -8.66 -2.08 -19.98
CA PHE A 79 -9.38 -0.89 -19.51
C PHE A 79 -10.38 -1.25 -18.41
N PHE A 80 -11.19 -2.30 -18.59
CA PHE A 80 -12.17 -2.71 -17.58
C PHE A 80 -11.52 -3.29 -16.31
N VAL A 81 -10.42 -4.05 -16.41
CA VAL A 81 -9.68 -4.50 -15.21
C VAL A 81 -9.21 -3.29 -14.41
N ASN A 82 -8.55 -2.35 -15.09
CA ASN A 82 -7.95 -1.20 -14.44
C ASN A 82 -9.02 -0.28 -13.83
N LEU A 83 -10.12 -0.05 -14.55
CA LEU A 83 -11.25 0.74 -14.05
C LEU A 83 -11.83 0.13 -12.76
N PHE A 84 -12.08 -1.18 -12.76
CA PHE A 84 -12.62 -1.87 -11.59
C PHE A 84 -11.62 -1.92 -10.43
N SER A 85 -10.34 -2.23 -10.72
CA SER A 85 -9.28 -2.31 -9.71
C SER A 85 -9.06 -0.98 -9.00
N VAL A 86 -8.99 0.13 -9.76
CA VAL A 86 -8.85 1.49 -9.20
C VAL A 86 -10.11 1.87 -8.42
N GLY A 87 -11.31 1.57 -8.94
CA GLY A 87 -12.56 1.85 -8.24
C GLY A 87 -12.66 1.12 -6.90
N CYS A 88 -12.38 -0.19 -6.87
CA CYS A 88 -12.37 -0.96 -5.63
C CYS A 88 -11.30 -0.49 -4.66
N SER A 89 -10.09 -0.17 -5.14
CA SER A 89 -9.03 0.38 -4.31
C SER A 89 -9.41 1.72 -3.67
N LEU A 90 -10.09 2.60 -4.41
CA LEU A 90 -10.58 3.86 -3.89
C LEU A 90 -11.66 3.66 -2.81
N VAL A 91 -12.59 2.75 -3.04
CA VAL A 91 -13.68 2.43 -2.11
C VAL A 91 -13.13 1.83 -0.81
N THR A 92 -12.19 0.89 -0.91
CA THR A 92 -11.55 0.30 0.29
C THR A 92 -10.71 1.32 1.04
N ALA A 93 -9.96 2.18 0.34
CA ALA A 93 -9.23 3.27 0.95
C ALA A 93 -10.15 4.25 1.69
N ALA A 94 -11.27 4.64 1.07
CA ALA A 94 -12.27 5.51 1.70
C ALA A 94 -12.91 4.84 2.93
N ALA A 95 -13.18 3.53 2.89
CA ALA A 95 -13.74 2.80 4.02
C ALA A 95 -12.76 2.71 5.21
N ILE A 96 -11.46 2.51 4.95
CA ILE A 96 -10.43 2.45 5.99
C ILE A 96 -10.20 3.82 6.63
N ILE A 97 -10.15 4.88 5.80
CA ILE A 97 -9.79 6.23 6.22
C ILE A 97 -11.01 7.02 6.76
N GLN A 98 -12.23 6.52 6.52
CA GLN A 98 -13.50 7.11 6.96
C GLN A 98 -13.65 8.58 6.52
N TRP A 99 -13.91 9.50 7.47
CA TRP A 99 -14.16 10.92 7.19
C TRP A 99 -12.94 11.64 6.59
N LYS A 100 -11.72 11.15 6.88
CA LYS A 100 -10.49 11.68 6.27
C LYS A 100 -10.36 11.26 4.79
N GLY A 101 -11.19 10.33 4.30
CA GLY A 101 -11.23 9.93 2.90
C GLY A 101 -11.66 11.05 1.95
N LEU A 102 -12.30 12.11 2.47
CA LEU A 102 -12.63 13.31 1.71
C LEU A 102 -11.38 13.97 1.08
N PHE A 103 -10.21 13.84 1.71
CA PHE A 103 -8.94 14.36 1.18
C PHE A 103 -8.46 13.63 -0.09
N LEU A 104 -9.06 12.50 -0.49
CA LEU A 104 -8.77 11.84 -1.77
C LEU A 104 -9.40 12.57 -2.97
N LEU A 105 -10.51 13.28 -2.79
CA LEU A 105 -11.17 14.00 -3.89
C LEU A 105 -10.29 15.03 -4.61
N PRO A 106 -9.59 15.96 -3.91
CA PRO A 106 -8.72 16.92 -4.59
C PRO A 106 -7.55 16.22 -5.29
N VAL A 107 -7.05 15.11 -4.74
CA VAL A 107 -6.01 14.30 -5.40
C VAL A 107 -6.56 13.67 -6.68
N CYS A 108 -7.72 13.03 -6.63
CA CYS A 108 -8.38 12.48 -7.82
C CYS A 108 -8.66 13.56 -8.88
N ALA A 109 -9.14 14.73 -8.48
CA ALA A 109 -9.39 15.84 -9.39
C ALA A 109 -8.09 16.33 -10.06
N LEU A 110 -6.99 16.42 -9.30
CA LEU A 110 -5.66 16.75 -9.83
C LEU A 110 -5.20 15.72 -10.87
N TYR A 111 -5.36 14.42 -10.57
CA TYR A 111 -5.01 13.35 -11.52
C TYR A 111 -5.85 13.40 -12.80
N LEU A 112 -7.15 13.68 -12.69
CA LEU A 112 -8.04 13.84 -13.86
C LEU A 112 -7.66 15.07 -14.68
N TYR A 113 -7.32 16.18 -14.03
CA TYR A 113 -6.88 17.40 -14.72
C TYR A 113 -5.58 17.19 -15.50
N ILE A 114 -4.58 16.57 -14.86
CA ILE A 114 -3.30 16.25 -15.50
C ILE A 114 -3.47 15.22 -16.63
N GLY A 115 -4.35 14.23 -16.43
CA GLY A 115 -4.71 13.26 -17.45
C GLY A 115 -5.38 13.90 -18.66
N ALA A 116 -6.31 14.83 -18.46
CA ALA A 116 -6.98 15.57 -19.52
C ALA A 116 -5.99 16.42 -20.33
N PHE A 117 -5.09 17.15 -19.66
CA PHE A 117 -4.03 17.94 -20.31
C PHE A 117 -3.15 17.10 -21.24
N SER A 118 -2.93 15.83 -20.90
CA SER A 118 -2.04 14.94 -21.65
C SER A 118 -2.72 14.25 -22.83
N LEU A 119 -4.05 14.28 -22.90
CA LEU A 119 -4.81 13.65 -23.98
C LEU A 119 -4.73 14.43 -25.29
N ASP A 120 -4.69 15.76 -25.22
CA ASP A 120 -4.69 16.63 -26.40
C ASP A 120 -3.43 16.46 -27.28
N PRO A 121 -2.19 16.54 -26.75
CA PRO A 121 -1.00 16.30 -27.56
C PRO A 121 -0.92 14.86 -28.08
N ALA A 122 -1.40 13.87 -27.31
CA ALA A 122 -1.42 12.48 -27.74
C ALA A 122 -2.33 12.26 -28.98
N ARG A 123 -3.51 12.91 -29.00
CA ARG A 123 -4.44 12.86 -30.15
C ARG A 123 -3.84 13.48 -31.40
N GLU A 124 -3.16 14.60 -31.27
CA GLU A 124 -2.55 15.30 -32.40
C GLU A 124 -1.39 14.49 -33.01
N ILE A 125 -0.56 13.87 -32.17
CA ILE A 125 0.52 12.97 -32.62
C ILE A 125 -0.07 11.74 -33.35
N GLU A 126 -1.14 11.14 -32.83
CA GLU A 126 -1.82 10.00 -33.48
C GLU A 126 -2.34 10.37 -34.86
N ARG A 127 -2.94 11.56 -35.01
CA ARG A 127 -3.42 12.09 -36.29
C ARG A 127 -2.28 12.27 -37.30
N LEU A 128 -1.15 12.83 -36.87
CA LEU A 128 0.03 13.02 -37.71
C LEU A 128 0.63 11.67 -38.14
N TYR A 129 0.68 10.69 -37.22
CA TYR A 129 1.18 9.35 -37.49
C TYR A 129 0.36 8.62 -38.57
N GLN A 130 -0.97 8.68 -38.47
CA GLN A 130 -1.86 8.07 -39.48
C GLN A 130 -1.74 8.73 -40.85
N THR A 131 -1.61 10.06 -40.88
CA THR A 131 -1.45 10.82 -42.14
C THR A 131 -0.12 10.51 -42.83
N ALA A 132 0.95 10.30 -42.06
CA ALA A 132 2.25 9.86 -42.58
C ALA A 132 2.19 8.43 -43.16
N GLY A 133 1.33 7.56 -42.65
CA GLY A 133 1.17 6.17 -43.12
C GLY A 133 0.48 6.00 -44.48
N LEU A 134 -0.36 6.94 -44.91
CA LEU A 134 -1.19 6.82 -46.12
C LEU A 134 -0.47 7.18 -47.44
N ARG A 135 0.71 7.81 -47.40
CA ARG A 135 1.48 8.21 -48.60
C ARG A 135 2.40 7.10 -49.11
N ARG A 136 1.81 6.00 -49.60
CA ARG A 136 2.54 4.86 -50.20
C ARG A 136 2.65 5.01 -51.72
N PHE A 137 3.87 5.27 -52.24
CA PHE A 137 4.39 4.72 -53.51
C PHE A 137 5.91 4.96 -53.61
N ASN A 138 6.60 4.02 -54.28
CA ASN A 138 8.02 3.66 -54.22
C ASN A 138 9.07 4.75 -54.57
N ALA A 139 10.32 4.49 -54.17
CA ALA A 139 11.61 5.18 -54.44
C ALA A 139 12.03 6.36 -53.54
N ILE A 140 11.13 7.01 -52.81
CA ILE A 140 11.45 8.06 -51.80
C ILE A 140 11.34 7.46 -50.39
N ASN A 141 12.04 6.36 -50.13
CA ASN A 141 11.74 5.49 -48.98
C ASN A 141 12.39 5.97 -47.67
N ASP A 142 13.65 6.41 -47.70
CA ASP A 142 14.39 6.71 -46.46
C ASP A 142 13.86 7.95 -45.72
N ASN A 143 13.62 9.05 -46.43
CA ASN A 143 13.21 10.32 -45.80
C ASN A 143 11.77 10.25 -45.23
N LYS A 144 10.90 9.43 -45.85
CA LYS A 144 9.55 9.18 -45.36
C LYS A 144 9.53 8.20 -44.19
N LEU A 145 10.40 7.18 -44.21
CA LEU A 145 10.59 6.27 -43.09
C LEU A 145 11.18 7.00 -41.87
N ASP A 146 12.13 7.92 -42.12
CA ASP A 146 12.70 8.82 -41.12
C ASP A 146 11.64 9.76 -40.52
N THR A 147 10.75 10.32 -41.34
CA THR A 147 9.62 11.14 -40.84
C THR A 147 8.69 10.33 -39.92
N ARG A 148 8.34 9.09 -40.31
CA ARG A 148 7.50 8.21 -39.48
C ARG A 148 8.21 7.82 -38.19
N ASN A 149 9.51 7.51 -38.26
CA ASN A 149 10.32 7.18 -37.09
C ASN A 149 10.45 8.37 -36.13
N LYS A 150 10.61 9.61 -36.65
CA LYS A 150 10.59 10.84 -35.85
C LYS A 150 9.26 10.99 -35.11
N ILE A 151 8.12 10.84 -35.79
CA ILE A 151 6.80 10.94 -35.16
C ILE A 151 6.62 9.85 -34.09
N TRP A 152 7.05 8.62 -34.38
CA TRP A 152 7.01 7.52 -33.42
C TRP A 152 7.89 7.78 -32.19
N PHE A 153 9.10 8.30 -32.38
CA PHE A 153 10.00 8.66 -31.29
C PHE A 153 9.41 9.78 -30.43
N VAL A 154 8.81 10.81 -31.04
CA VAL A 154 8.10 11.87 -30.32
C VAL A 154 6.94 11.29 -29.51
N LYS A 155 6.15 10.36 -30.09
CA LYS A 155 5.08 9.66 -29.37
C LYS A 155 5.60 8.93 -28.13
N LEU A 156 6.70 8.19 -28.29
CA LEU A 156 7.33 7.45 -27.19
C LEU A 156 7.85 8.41 -26.11
N ALA A 157 8.57 9.47 -26.50
CA ALA A 157 9.11 10.46 -25.58
C ALA A 157 8.03 11.18 -24.78
N VAL A 158 6.93 11.59 -25.42
CA VAL A 158 5.78 12.23 -24.74
C VAL A 158 5.10 11.26 -23.78
N SER A 159 4.92 9.99 -24.16
CA SER A 159 4.35 8.97 -23.29
C SER A 159 5.21 8.72 -22.04
N GLN A 160 6.53 8.64 -22.21
CA GLN A 160 7.48 8.43 -21.12
C GLN A 160 7.56 9.66 -20.20
N TRP A 161 7.59 10.86 -20.78
CA TRP A 161 7.58 12.11 -20.02
C TRP A 161 6.34 12.21 -19.13
N PHE A 162 5.17 11.85 -19.65
CA PHE A 162 3.93 11.84 -18.88
C PHE A 162 3.97 10.81 -17.75
N ALA A 163 4.41 9.58 -18.05
CA ALA A 163 4.52 8.50 -17.06
C ALA A 163 5.41 8.92 -15.87
N LEU A 164 6.60 9.45 -16.15
CA LEU A 164 7.53 9.92 -15.11
C LEU A 164 6.92 11.03 -14.25
N ARG A 165 6.17 11.97 -14.83
CA ARG A 165 5.53 13.05 -14.04
C ARG A 165 4.43 12.52 -13.13
N ILE A 166 3.60 11.60 -13.62
CA ILE A 166 2.55 10.98 -12.81
C ILE A 166 3.15 10.16 -11.66
N GLU A 167 4.23 9.42 -11.91
CA GLU A 167 4.96 8.68 -10.88
C GLU A 167 5.61 9.61 -9.85
N LEU A 168 6.22 10.70 -10.30
CA LEU A 168 6.87 11.67 -9.41
C LEU A 168 5.86 12.40 -8.52
N ILE A 169 4.70 12.79 -9.06
CA ILE A 169 3.61 13.40 -8.28
C ILE A 169 3.05 12.37 -7.28
N GLY A 170 2.84 11.13 -7.72
CA GLY A 170 2.34 10.05 -6.86
C GLY A 170 3.28 9.76 -5.68
N THR A 171 4.57 9.59 -5.94
CA THR A 171 5.59 9.35 -4.91
C THR A 171 5.73 10.54 -3.95
N THR A 172 5.63 11.77 -4.46
CA THR A 172 5.64 12.97 -3.62
C THR A 172 4.42 13.04 -2.69
N LEU A 173 3.23 12.69 -3.20
CA LEU A 173 2.00 12.64 -2.40
C LEU A 173 2.07 11.54 -1.32
N ILE A 174 2.56 10.34 -1.68
CA ILE A 174 2.74 9.25 -0.72
C ILE A 174 3.70 9.67 0.39
N LYS A 175 4.82 10.31 0.04
CA LYS A 175 5.80 10.81 1.01
C LYS A 175 5.17 11.84 1.96
N LEU A 176 4.44 12.81 1.44
CA LEU A 176 3.74 13.82 2.25
C LEU A 176 2.72 13.16 3.18
N ALA A 177 1.91 12.24 2.68
CA ALA A 177 0.92 11.53 3.48
C ALA A 177 1.58 10.75 4.65
N PHE A 178 2.71 10.10 4.39
CA PHE A 178 3.49 9.39 5.41
C PHE A 178 4.05 10.34 6.48
N GLU A 179 4.65 11.47 6.07
CA GLU A 179 5.14 12.48 7.00
C GLU A 179 4.01 13.05 7.88
N TYR A 180 2.83 13.31 7.32
CA TYR A 180 1.66 13.75 8.08
C TYR A 180 1.18 12.68 9.06
N MET A 181 1.15 11.40 8.64
CA MET A 181 0.78 10.29 9.51
C MET A 181 1.72 10.17 10.72
N LEU A 182 3.03 10.26 10.49
CA LEU A 182 4.03 10.23 11.56
C LEU A 182 3.86 11.38 12.56
N LYS A 183 3.62 12.60 12.08
CA LYS A 183 3.38 13.77 12.95
C LYS A 183 2.15 13.59 13.83
N ILE A 184 1.07 13.03 13.28
CA ILE A 184 -0.14 12.73 14.05
C ILE A 184 0.15 11.68 15.13
N PHE A 185 0.87 10.62 14.79
CA PHE A 185 1.24 9.57 15.73
C PHE A 185 2.06 10.11 16.90
N GLN A 186 3.11 10.89 16.62
CA GLN A 186 3.93 11.54 17.65
C GLN A 186 3.12 12.49 18.54
N SER A 187 2.20 13.26 17.95
CA SER A 187 1.33 14.16 18.70
C SER A 187 0.42 13.39 19.67
N LEU A 188 -0.09 12.23 19.25
CA LEU A 188 -0.90 11.36 20.11
C LEU A 188 -0.07 10.76 21.26
N GLU A 189 1.16 10.32 21.00
CA GLU A 189 2.06 9.83 22.06
C GLU A 189 2.34 10.90 23.11
N LEU A 190 2.61 12.14 22.69
CA LEU A 190 2.81 13.26 23.61
C LEU A 190 1.56 13.55 24.45
N ILE A 191 0.37 13.49 23.85
CA ILE A 191 -0.88 13.63 24.58
C ILE A 191 -1.02 12.49 25.59
N ILE A 192 -0.82 11.23 25.19
CA ILE A 192 -0.91 10.08 26.11
C ILE A 192 0.07 10.22 27.28
N GLN A 193 1.32 10.64 27.02
CA GLN A 193 2.30 10.91 28.07
C GLN A 193 1.87 12.07 28.99
N SER A 194 1.30 13.13 28.42
CA SER A 194 0.76 14.25 29.19
C SER A 194 -0.42 13.83 30.07
N TRP A 195 -1.27 12.92 29.61
CA TRP A 195 -2.38 12.38 30.40
C TRP A 195 -1.93 11.32 31.40
N ALA A 196 -0.86 10.57 31.13
CA ALA A 196 -0.27 9.66 32.12
C ALA A 196 0.31 10.44 33.31
N LYS A 197 0.69 11.71 33.10
CA LYS A 197 1.14 12.63 34.13
C LYS A 197 -0.04 13.43 34.71
N VAL A 198 -1.04 12.75 35.27
CA VAL A 198 -2.11 13.42 36.04
C VAL A 198 -1.59 13.70 37.45
N ASP A 199 -1.23 14.95 37.71
CA ASP A 199 -1.21 15.52 39.06
C ASP A 199 -2.67 15.81 39.46
N GLY A 200 -3.28 14.86 40.15
CA GLY A 200 -4.65 15.02 40.67
C GLY A 200 -4.66 15.87 41.93
N ASP A 201 -5.44 16.95 41.93
CA ASP A 201 -5.77 17.76 43.11
C ASP A 201 -6.79 16.98 43.97
N GLY A 202 -6.31 15.92 44.62
CA GLY A 202 -7.11 15.01 45.43
C GLY A 202 -6.30 14.46 46.60
N SER A 203 -6.83 14.60 47.81
CA SER A 203 -6.21 14.05 49.02
C SER A 203 -6.61 12.59 49.22
N ILE A 204 -5.63 11.69 49.30
CA ILE A 204 -5.83 10.28 49.63
C ILE A 204 -5.65 10.15 51.14
N ILE A 205 -6.63 9.60 51.86
CA ILE A 205 -6.57 9.39 53.31
C ILE A 205 -6.36 7.91 53.59
N THR A 206 -5.31 7.56 54.33
CA THR A 206 -5.04 6.18 54.79
C THR A 206 -4.91 6.21 56.31
N ASP A 207 -5.65 5.35 57.02
CA ASP A 207 -5.70 5.29 58.48
C ASP A 207 -5.99 6.64 59.19
N GLY A 208 -6.79 7.50 58.55
CA GLY A 208 -7.18 8.80 59.09
C GLY A 208 -6.15 9.92 58.91
N VAL A 209 -5.03 9.65 58.24
CA VAL A 209 -4.00 10.65 57.90
C VAL A 209 -4.00 10.89 56.39
N ASP A 210 -3.96 12.16 56.01
CA ASP A 210 -3.82 12.57 54.61
C ASP A 210 -2.39 12.26 54.12
N VAL A 211 -2.29 11.42 53.10
CA VAL A 211 -1.03 10.99 52.48
C VAL A 211 -0.24 12.18 51.94
N GLY A 212 -0.91 13.26 51.52
CA GLY A 212 -0.25 14.49 51.05
C GLY A 212 0.52 15.25 52.14
N LYS A 213 0.31 14.92 53.42
CA LYS A 213 0.99 15.55 54.57
C LYS A 213 2.15 14.71 55.12
N ILE A 214 2.36 13.52 54.57
CA ILE A 214 3.43 12.60 54.97
C ILE A 214 4.61 12.80 54.01
N GLU A 215 5.83 12.80 54.53
CA GLU A 215 7.01 12.82 53.68
C GLU A 215 7.06 11.57 52.79
N LEU A 216 7.27 11.79 51.49
CA LEU A 216 7.19 10.75 50.46
C LEU A 216 8.13 9.56 50.73
N LYS A 217 9.26 9.81 51.39
CA LYS A 217 10.20 8.78 51.84
C LYS A 217 9.58 7.85 52.89
N THR A 218 9.00 8.41 53.94
CA THR A 218 8.35 7.65 55.04
C THR A 218 7.16 6.83 54.54
N LEU A 219 6.40 7.36 53.58
CA LEU A 219 5.30 6.63 52.95
C LEU A 219 5.80 5.41 52.16
N ARG A 220 6.85 5.58 51.35
CA ARG A 220 7.44 4.50 50.53
C ARG A 220 8.06 3.39 51.37
N GLU A 221 8.63 3.72 52.53
CA GLU A 221 9.18 2.72 53.45
C GLU A 221 8.10 1.83 54.09
N LYS A 222 6.85 2.31 54.19
CA LYS A 222 5.74 1.58 54.82
C LYS A 222 4.78 0.91 53.84
N LEU A 223 4.88 1.22 52.55
CA LEU A 223 4.01 0.68 51.51
C LEU A 223 4.82 -0.08 50.45
N PRO A 224 5.05 -1.39 50.63
CA PRO A 224 5.71 -2.19 49.61
C PRO A 224 4.79 -2.35 48.38
N ILE A 225 5.35 -2.13 47.19
CA ILE A 225 4.65 -2.25 45.91
C ILE A 225 5.34 -3.32 45.07
N ILE A 226 4.56 -4.23 44.50
CA ILE A 226 5.04 -5.20 43.51
C ILE A 226 4.62 -4.70 42.12
N PRO A 227 5.57 -4.33 41.24
CA PRO A 227 5.23 -3.86 39.89
C PRO A 227 4.69 -5.02 39.03
N GLN A 228 3.78 -4.73 38.10
CA GLN A 228 3.18 -5.72 37.19
C GLN A 228 4.21 -6.31 36.20
N ASN A 229 5.22 -5.52 35.83
CA ASN A 229 6.37 -6.00 35.06
C ASN A 229 7.58 -6.08 35.98
N PRO A 230 8.15 -7.27 36.23
CA PRO A 230 9.36 -7.38 37.02
C PRO A 230 10.52 -6.71 36.28
N VAL A 231 11.26 -5.85 36.98
CA VAL A 231 12.48 -5.21 36.46
C VAL A 231 13.61 -5.58 37.42
N LEU A 232 14.67 -6.17 36.88
CA LEU A 232 15.90 -6.46 37.62
C LEU A 232 17.01 -5.54 37.11
N PHE A 233 17.78 -4.96 38.03
CA PHE A 233 18.90 -4.10 37.69
C PHE A 233 20.18 -4.93 37.51
N ARG A 234 21.07 -4.45 36.64
CA ARG A 234 22.39 -5.06 36.44
C ARG A 234 23.21 -4.95 37.73
N GLY A 235 23.65 -6.08 38.27
CA GLY A 235 24.32 -6.18 39.57
C GLY A 235 24.36 -7.63 40.07
N THR A 236 24.43 -7.83 41.37
CA THR A 236 24.23 -9.16 41.97
C THR A 236 22.77 -9.36 42.39
N VAL A 237 22.36 -10.61 42.62
CA VAL A 237 21.04 -10.92 43.22
C VAL A 237 20.89 -10.24 44.59
N ARG A 238 21.97 -10.13 45.36
CA ARG A 238 22.01 -9.36 46.60
C ARG A 238 21.66 -7.90 46.37
N ASP A 239 22.29 -7.25 45.41
CA ASP A 239 22.07 -5.82 45.13
C ASP A 239 20.63 -5.52 44.71
N CYS A 240 19.94 -6.48 44.09
CA CYS A 240 18.52 -6.34 43.73
C CYS A 240 17.56 -6.58 44.90
N LEU A 241 17.91 -7.43 45.86
CA LEU A 241 17.08 -7.73 47.03
C LEU A 241 17.28 -6.73 48.18
N ASP A 242 18.52 -6.29 48.37
CA ASP A 242 18.92 -5.36 49.42
C ASP A 242 19.99 -4.37 48.91
N PRO A 243 19.57 -3.33 48.17
CA PRO A 243 20.47 -2.34 47.59
C PRO A 243 21.21 -1.49 48.64
N PHE A 244 20.77 -1.52 49.90
CA PHE A 244 21.36 -0.74 51.00
C PHE A 244 22.18 -1.59 51.98
N ASN A 245 22.22 -2.91 51.76
CA ASN A 245 22.94 -3.88 52.60
C ASN A 245 22.55 -3.77 54.09
N GLU A 246 21.26 -3.62 54.35
CA GLU A 246 20.66 -3.51 55.69
C GLU A 246 20.40 -4.86 56.36
N TYR A 247 20.34 -5.95 55.57
CA TYR A 247 20.01 -7.29 56.04
C TYR A 247 21.18 -8.27 55.90
N SER A 248 21.22 -9.26 56.79
CA SER A 248 22.21 -10.35 56.72
C SER A 248 21.83 -11.37 55.65
N ASP A 249 22.83 -12.09 55.13
CA ASP A 249 22.67 -13.14 54.14
C ASP A 249 21.68 -14.22 54.60
N ASP A 250 21.71 -14.56 55.89
CA ASP A 250 20.81 -15.55 56.47
C ASP A 250 19.35 -15.06 56.41
N ALA A 251 19.10 -13.78 56.73
CA ALA A 251 17.76 -13.20 56.65
C ALA A 251 17.24 -13.13 55.20
N LEU A 252 18.11 -12.80 54.25
CA LEU A 252 17.76 -12.81 52.83
C LEU A 252 17.42 -14.22 52.34
N ARG A 253 18.19 -15.23 52.75
CA ARG A 253 17.94 -16.64 52.41
C ARG A 253 16.62 -17.15 52.96
N ASP A 254 16.32 -16.84 54.22
CA ASP A 254 15.04 -17.18 54.86
C ASP A 254 13.86 -16.55 54.10
N SER A 255 14.01 -15.31 53.64
CA SER A 255 12.99 -14.62 52.85
C SER A 255 12.73 -15.29 51.50
N ILE A 256 13.80 -15.67 50.78
CA ILE A 256 13.72 -16.40 49.49
C ILE A 256 13.06 -17.78 49.69
N GLN A 257 13.40 -18.46 50.79
CA GLN A 257 12.82 -19.76 51.12
C GLN A 257 11.33 -19.66 51.43
N SER A 258 10.90 -18.60 52.11
CA SER A 258 9.48 -18.37 52.44
C SER A 258 8.59 -18.11 51.22
N VAL A 259 9.17 -17.56 50.13
CA VAL A 259 8.45 -17.22 48.88
C VAL A 259 8.45 -18.39 47.89
N GLY A 260 9.00 -19.55 48.25
CA GLY A 260 8.94 -20.77 47.43
C GLY A 260 9.91 -20.83 46.26
N SER A 261 10.95 -19.99 46.24
CA SER A 261 12.04 -20.03 45.24
C SER A 261 13.12 -21.08 45.58
N SER A 262 12.73 -22.18 46.24
CA SER A 262 13.63 -23.11 46.94
C SER A 262 14.58 -23.88 46.02
N ASP A 263 14.18 -24.25 44.81
CA ASP A 263 14.91 -25.29 44.09
C ASP A 263 16.10 -24.76 43.26
N ARG A 264 16.16 -23.45 42.97
CA ARG A 264 17.25 -22.86 42.15
C ARG A 264 18.25 -22.03 42.95
N LEU A 265 17.87 -21.45 44.09
CA LEU A 265 18.69 -20.48 44.84
C LEU A 265 19.17 -21.01 46.21
N SER A 266 18.58 -22.07 46.78
CA SER A 266 18.87 -22.49 48.17
C SER A 266 20.13 -23.33 48.34
N GLU A 267 20.58 -24.07 47.31
CA GLU A 267 21.56 -25.14 47.47
C GLU A 267 23.05 -24.73 47.43
N GLU A 268 23.41 -23.49 47.06
CA GLU A 268 24.83 -23.11 46.94
C GLU A 268 25.23 -21.81 47.67
N PRO A 269 26.42 -21.77 48.31
CA PRO A 269 26.90 -20.63 49.12
C PRO A 269 27.26 -19.36 48.34
N HIS A 270 27.33 -19.39 47.00
CA HIS A 270 27.78 -18.25 46.18
C HIS A 270 26.69 -17.64 45.29
N LYS A 271 25.39 -17.98 45.48
CA LYS A 271 24.32 -17.56 44.57
C LYS A 271 23.74 -16.16 44.82
N LEU A 272 23.91 -15.57 46.01
CA LEU A 272 23.58 -14.15 46.24
C LEU A 272 24.49 -13.21 45.43
N GLU A 273 25.72 -13.66 45.15
CA GLU A 273 26.71 -12.98 44.31
C GLU A 273 26.53 -13.27 42.80
N CYS A 274 25.46 -13.97 42.41
CA CYS A 274 25.20 -14.28 41.01
C CYS A 274 24.93 -12.99 40.22
N ALA A 275 25.64 -12.80 39.12
CA ALA A 275 25.49 -11.63 38.27
C ALA A 275 24.15 -11.65 37.51
N ILE A 276 23.41 -10.55 37.59
CA ILE A 276 22.19 -10.25 36.84
C ILE A 276 22.57 -9.50 35.55
N SER A 277 22.11 -10.00 34.41
CA SER A 277 22.26 -9.33 33.10
C SER A 277 21.29 -8.15 32.97
N GLU A 278 21.52 -7.23 32.02
CA GLU A 278 20.57 -6.13 31.77
C GLU A 278 19.15 -6.66 31.57
N ASP A 279 18.18 -6.00 32.23
CA ASP A 279 16.76 -6.39 32.29
C ASP A 279 16.46 -7.82 32.80
N GLY A 280 17.43 -8.50 33.42
CA GLY A 280 17.21 -9.82 34.02
C GLY A 280 17.00 -10.95 33.02
N GLU A 281 17.47 -10.82 31.76
CA GLU A 281 17.34 -11.85 30.71
C GLU A 281 17.82 -13.26 31.11
N ASN A 282 18.74 -13.35 32.08
CA ASN A 282 19.24 -14.62 32.62
C ASN A 282 18.25 -15.33 33.57
N PHE A 283 17.13 -14.69 33.92
CA PHE A 283 16.01 -15.26 34.66
C PHE A 283 14.80 -15.38 33.75
N SER A 284 14.26 -16.60 33.63
CA SER A 284 13.06 -16.85 32.82
C SER A 284 11.83 -16.27 33.51
N VAL A 285 11.11 -15.39 32.82
CA VAL A 285 9.72 -15.05 33.15
C VAL A 285 8.87 -16.26 32.78
N TRP A 286 8.34 -16.97 33.78
CA TRP A 286 7.25 -17.93 33.58
C TRP A 286 5.96 -17.29 34.08
#